data_AF-A0AAF0QJC7-F1
#
_entry.id   AF-A0AAF0QJC7-F1
#
_cell.length_a   1.000
_cell.length_b   1.000
_cell.length_c   1.000
_cell.angle_alpha   90.00
_cell.angle_beta   90.00
_cell.angle_gamma   90.00
#
_symmetry.space_group_name_H-M   'P 1'
#
loop_
_entity.id
_entity.type
_entity.pdbx_description
1 polymer ?
#
loop_
_entity_poly.entity_id
_entity_poly.type
_entity_poly.pdbx_seq_one_letter_code
_entity_poly.pdbx_strand_id
1 'polypeptide(L)' 'MSTICEFLRMNPPKFTGSNVTEDLGNFVEELQEVFEVMCIVDAERVELVAYQHKYVARIWYDQ' A
#
# COMPACT_ATOMS: atom_id res chain seq x y z
N MET A 1 17.37 9.97 -2.32
CA MET A 1 16.10 9.66 -1.64
C MET A 1 15.78 8.21 -1.95
N SER A 2 15.14 7.48 -1.03
CA SER A 2 14.67 6.10 -1.30
C SER A 2 13.24 6.15 -1.83
N THR A 3 12.90 5.27 -2.77
CA THR A 3 11.55 5.09 -3.31
C THR A 3 10.51 4.87 -2.19
N ILE A 4 10.89 4.18 -1.11
CA ILE A 4 10.04 4.00 0.08
C ILE A 4 9.75 5.34 0.75
N CYS A 5 10.74 6.22 0.90
CA CYS A 5 10.54 7.53 1.51
C CYS A 5 9.66 8.44 0.63
N GLU A 6 9.80 8.34 -0.69
CA GLU A 6 8.97 9.09 -1.65
C GLU A 6 7.53 8.57 -1.63
N PHE A 7 7.35 7.25 -1.59
CA PHE A 7 6.04 6.62 -1.48
C PHE A 7 5.32 7.04 -0.20
N LEU A 8 5.99 6.98 0.97
CA LEU A 8 5.40 7.41 2.23
C LEU A 8 5.06 8.91 2.26
N ARG A 9 5.77 9.75 1.49
CA ARG A 9 5.46 11.19 1.33
C ARG A 9 4.20 11.44 0.51
N MET A 10 3.81 10.52 -0.36
CA MET A 10 2.55 10.59 -1.10
C MET A 10 1.32 10.29 -0.23
N ASN A 11 1.53 9.88 1.04
CA ASN A 11 0.46 9.47 1.96
C ASN A 11 -0.46 8.41 1.32
N PRO A 12 0.09 7.23 0.98
CA PRO A 12 -0.64 6.21 0.25
C PRO A 12 -1.83 5.70 1.08
N PRO A 13 -2.90 5.22 0.41
CA PRO A 13 -4.06 4.67 1.10
C PRO A 13 -3.63 3.47 1.94
N LYS A 14 -4.36 3.16 3.02
CA LYS A 14 -4.06 2.06 3.93
C LYS A 14 -5.18 1.03 3.90
N PHE A 15 -4.81 -0.23 3.97
CA PHE A 15 -5.73 -1.35 4.09
C PHE A 15 -5.28 -2.23 5.25
N THR A 16 -6.21 -2.52 6.17
CA THR A 16 -5.92 -3.36 7.34
C THR A 16 -6.59 -4.73 7.23
N GLY A 17 -7.65 -4.84 6.42
CA GLY A 17 -8.50 -6.03 6.31
C GLY A 17 -9.19 -6.40 7.62
N SER A 18 -9.24 -5.48 8.58
CA SER A 18 -9.84 -5.69 9.90
C SER A 18 -11.26 -5.16 10.00
N ASN A 19 -11.71 -4.37 9.01
CA ASN A 19 -13.01 -3.73 9.00
C ASN A 19 -13.81 -4.12 7.75
N VAL A 20 -15.02 -4.64 7.95
CA VAL A 20 -15.95 -5.03 6.89
C VAL A 20 -16.44 -3.87 6.02
N THR A 21 -16.25 -2.62 6.48
CA THR A 21 -16.59 -1.42 5.70
C THR A 21 -15.40 -0.87 4.90
N GLU A 22 -14.22 -1.49 4.97
CA GLU A 22 -13.11 -1.11 4.09
C GLU A 22 -13.47 -1.43 2.64
N ASP A 23 -13.36 -0.43 1.76
CA ASP A 23 -13.61 -0.60 0.33
C ASP A 23 -12.31 -1.01 -0.38
N LEU A 24 -12.22 -2.29 -0.72
CA LEU A 24 -11.06 -2.84 -1.42
C LEU A 24 -10.92 -2.26 -2.84
N GLY A 25 -12.03 -1.93 -3.50
CA GLY A 25 -12.00 -1.35 -4.84
C GLY A 25 -11.38 0.04 -4.83
N ASN A 26 -11.89 0.91 -3.95
CA ASN A 26 -11.38 2.27 -3.78
C ASN A 26 -9.91 2.28 -3.32
N PHE A 27 -9.53 1.36 -2.42
CA PHE A 27 -8.13 1.21 -1.99
C PHE A 27 -7.19 0.91 -3.17
N VAL A 28 -7.60 0.00 -4.07
CA VAL A 28 -6.78 -0.37 -5.24
C VAL A 28 -6.67 0.78 -6.24
N GLU A 29 -7.77 1.50 -6.51
CA GLU A 29 -7.76 2.68 -7.39
C GLU A 29 -6.83 3.77 -6.86
N GLU A 30 -7.01 4.21 -5.61
CA GLU A 30 -6.17 5.26 -4.99
C GLU A 30 -4.68 4.86 -4.96
N LEU A 31 -4.39 3.57 -4.74
CA LEU A 31 -3.02 3.07 -4.73
C LEU A 31 -2.39 3.07 -6.13
N GLN A 32 -3.18 2.76 -7.17
CA GLN A 32 -2.74 2.85 -8.57
C GLN A 32 -2.42 4.29 -8.95
N GLU A 33 -3.26 5.25 -8.57
CA GLU A 33 -3.02 6.68 -8.82
C GLU A 33 -1.69 7.15 -8.20
N VAL A 34 -1.38 6.72 -6.97
CA VAL A 34 -0.08 7.03 -6.33
C VAL A 34 1.09 6.48 -7.16
N PHE A 35 1.00 5.24 -7.65
CA PHE A 35 2.07 4.65 -8.47
C PHE A 35 2.22 5.33 -9.83
N GLU A 36 1.12 5.79 -10.43
CA GLU A 36 1.16 6.54 -11.69
C GLU A 36 1.81 7.91 -11.51
N VAL A 37 1.44 8.66 -10.47
CA VAL A 37 2.04 9.97 -10.17
C VAL A 37 3.54 9.85 -9.86
N MET A 38 3.95 8.75 -9.22
CA MET A 38 5.34 8.47 -8.92
C MET A 38 6.13 7.81 -10.06
N CYS A 39 5.48 7.46 -11.18
CA CYS A 39 6.09 6.72 -12.30
C CYS A 39 6.79 5.41 -11.88
N ILE A 40 6.22 4.67 -10.93
CA ILE A 40 6.81 3.43 -10.38
C ILE A 40 6.60 2.25 -11.32
N VAL A 41 7.65 1.46 -11.55
CA VAL A 41 7.60 0.23 -12.36
C VAL A 41 7.04 -0.96 -11.58
N ASP A 42 6.44 -1.94 -12.26
CA ASP A 42 5.70 -3.02 -11.60
C ASP A 42 6.47 -3.79 -10.53
N ALA A 43 7.76 -4.06 -10.74
CA ALA A 43 8.60 -4.75 -9.75
C ALA A 43 8.71 -3.96 -8.43
N GLU A 44 8.84 -2.63 -8.51
CA GLU A 44 8.94 -1.74 -7.34
C GLU A 44 7.57 -1.60 -6.64
N ARG A 45 6.47 -1.63 -7.40
CA ARG A 45 5.11 -1.60 -6.82
C ARG A 45 4.92 -2.74 -5.82
N VAL A 46 5.35 -3.96 -6.17
CA VAL A 46 5.26 -5.13 -5.29
C VAL A 46 6.04 -4.91 -4.00
N GLU A 47 7.27 -4.37 -4.08
CA GLU A 47 8.09 -4.08 -2.91
C GLU A 47 7.42 -3.04 -1.99
N LEU A 48 6.87 -1.96 -2.56
CA LEU A 48 6.19 -0.91 -1.80
C LEU A 48 4.94 -1.43 -1.08
N VAL A 49 4.11 -2.24 -1.76
CA VAL A 49 2.92 -2.85 -1.14
C VAL A 49 3.31 -3.83 -0.04
N ALA A 50 4.34 -4.65 -0.27
CA ALA A 50 4.86 -5.58 0.74
C ALA A 50 5.41 -4.83 1.96
N TYR A 51 6.15 -3.75 1.74
CA TYR A 51 6.64 -2.89 2.82
C TYR A 51 5.50 -2.28 3.62
N GLN A 52 4.43 -1.82 2.96
CA GLN A 52 3.26 -1.25 3.62
C GLN A 52 2.50 -2.29 4.47
N HIS A 53 2.38 -3.53 4.00
CA HIS A 53 1.59 -4.59 4.65
C HIS A 53 2.38 -5.48 5.63
N LYS A 54 3.69 -5.28 5.78
CA LYS A 54 4.54 -6.13 6.63
C LYS A 54 4.05 -6.34 8.07
N TYR A 55 3.30 -5.37 8.62
CA TYR A 55 2.73 -5.47 9.96
C TYR A 55 1.26 -5.92 9.97
N VAL A 56 0.54 -5.73 8.86
CA VAL A 56 -0.85 -6.22 8.71
C VAL A 56 -0.88 -7.74 8.69
N ALA A 57 0.05 -8.36 7.96
CA ALA A 57 0.19 -9.81 7.91
C ALA A 57 0.42 -10.43 9.31
N ARG A 58 1.13 -9.73 10.19
CA ARG A 58 1.33 -10.17 11.57
C ARG A 58 0.05 -10.12 12.38
N ILE A 59 -0.75 -9.06 12.22
CA ILE A 59 -2.05 -8.91 12.90
C ILE A 59 -2.99 -10.05 12.52
N TRP A 60 -3.02 -10.44 11.24
CA TRP A 60 -3.86 -11.56 10.79
C TRP A 60 -3.36 -12.93 11.29
N TYR A 61 -2.05 -13.10 11.48
CA TYR A 61 -1.49 -14.36 12.00
C TYR A 61 -1.69 -14.50 13.52
N ASP A 62 -1.60 -13.39 14.25
CA ASP A 62 -1.75 -13.35 15.70
C ASP A 62 -3.24 -13.40 16.16
N GLN A 63 -4.21 -13.34 15.24
CA GLN A 63 -5.66 -13.49 15.47
C GLN A 63 -6.13 -14.94 15.37
#